data_AF-A0A0S8G4I0-F1
#
_entry.id   AF-A0A0S8G4I0-F1
#
_cell.length_a   1.000
_cell.length_b   1.000
_cell.length_c   1.000
_cell.angle_alpha   90.00
_cell.angle_beta   90.00
_cell.angle_gamma   90.00
#
_symmetry.space_group_name_H-M   'P 1'
#
loop_
_entity.id
_entity.type
_entity.pdbx_description
1 polymer ?
#
loop_
_entity_poly.entity_id
_entity_poly.type
_entity_poly.pdbx_seq_one_letter_code
_entity_poly.pdbx_strand_id
1 'polypeptide(L)'
;WDSALVALGWIDFASGALFAGMAPGWIVALWVLFATTLNVSLNWLKGRYWLAAGLGAVAGPLAYYGGAKLGAVGFPEPMLALGALSLGWALFMPLLMRLATRLDGVAAEPAR
;
A
#
# COMPACT_ATOMS: atom_id res chain seq x y z
N TRP A 1 -4.88 -7.61 3.90
CA TRP A 1 -5.17 -7.85 2.48
C TRP A 1 -4.03 -8.65 1.84
N ASP A 2 -2.76 -8.28 2.06
CA ASP A 2 -1.60 -9.09 1.62
C ASP A 2 -1.68 -10.56 2.01
N SER A 3 -2.03 -10.88 3.27
CA SER A 3 -2.19 -12.28 3.69
C SER A 3 -3.27 -13.03 2.90
N ALA A 4 -4.29 -12.33 2.37
CA ALA A 4 -5.28 -12.96 1.50
C ALA A 4 -4.70 -13.28 0.13
N LEU A 5 -3.86 -12.41 -0.43
CA LEU A 5 -3.14 -12.68 -1.68
C LEU A 5 -2.16 -13.85 -1.51
N VAL A 6 -1.52 -13.97 -0.34
CA VAL A 6 -0.68 -15.12 0.03
C VAL A 6 -1.52 -16.40 0.15
N ALA A 7 -2.64 -16.34 0.85
CA ALA A 7 -3.53 -17.50 1.03
C ALA A 7 -4.13 -18.00 -0.30
N LEU A 8 -4.37 -17.10 -1.25
CA LEU A 8 -4.79 -17.42 -2.62
C LEU A 8 -3.64 -17.93 -3.51
N GLY A 9 -2.39 -17.88 -3.02
CA GLY A 9 -1.20 -18.27 -3.78
C GLY A 9 -0.83 -17.29 -4.89
N TRP A 10 -1.34 -16.06 -4.87
CA TRP A 10 -1.07 -15.06 -5.91
C TRP A 10 0.25 -14.35 -5.69
N ILE A 11 0.66 -14.18 -4.43
CA ILE A 11 1.98 -13.68 -4.06
C ILE A 11 2.61 -14.60 -3.03
N ASP A 12 3.94 -14.65 -3.01
CA ASP A 12 4.72 -15.23 -1.93
C ASP A 12 5.74 -14.21 -1.42
N PHE A 13 6.21 -14.38 -0.19
CA PHE A 13 7.26 -13.56 0.38
C PHE A 13 8.45 -14.44 0.74
N ALA A 14 9.65 -14.01 0.40
CA ALA A 14 10.85 -14.83 0.53
C ALA A 14 11.20 -15.20 1.99
N SER A 15 10.90 -14.33 2.96
CA SER A 15 11.19 -14.58 4.38
C SER A 15 10.43 -13.65 5.33
N GLY A 16 10.41 -14.01 6.62
CA GLY A 16 9.92 -13.14 7.70
C GLY A 16 8.44 -13.28 8.05
N ALA A 17 7.75 -14.28 7.49
CA ALA A 17 6.40 -14.65 7.94
C ALA A 17 6.47 -15.28 9.33
N LEU A 18 5.74 -14.71 10.30
CA LEU A 18 5.66 -15.25 11.66
C LEU A 18 4.80 -16.52 11.73
N PHE A 19 3.82 -16.63 10.84
CA PHE A 19 2.95 -17.80 10.69
C PHE A 19 2.84 -18.14 9.20
N ALA A 20 2.72 -19.43 8.90
CA ALA A 20 2.53 -19.90 7.54
C ALA A 20 1.28 -19.26 6.90
N GLY A 21 1.40 -18.76 5.67
CA GLY A 21 0.31 -18.09 4.95
C GLY A 21 0.05 -16.63 5.35
N MET A 22 0.82 -16.04 6.26
CA MET A 22 0.71 -14.63 6.61
C MET A 22 1.78 -13.79 5.92
N ALA A 23 1.43 -12.54 5.63
CA ALA A 23 2.41 -11.57 5.16
C ALA A 23 3.47 -11.29 6.27
N PRO A 24 4.74 -11.08 5.92
CA PRO A 24 5.82 -10.86 6.88
C PRO A 24 5.62 -9.62 7.75
N GLY A 25 6.18 -9.62 8.97
CA GLY A 25 6.10 -8.46 9.86
C GLY A 25 6.72 -7.18 9.27
N TRP A 26 7.71 -7.32 8.39
CA TRP A 26 8.35 -6.17 7.73
C TRP A 26 7.44 -5.44 6.73
N ILE A 27 6.46 -6.12 6.10
CA ILE A 27 5.52 -5.43 5.20
C ILE A 27 4.65 -4.47 5.99
N VAL A 28 4.28 -4.85 7.22
CA VAL A 28 3.50 -4.02 8.14
C VAL A 28 4.30 -2.78 8.52
N ALA A 29 5.59 -2.94 8.81
CA ALA A 29 6.48 -1.80 9.07
C ALA A 29 6.58 -0.85 7.87
N LEU A 30 6.67 -1.37 6.64
CA LEU A 30 6.64 -0.55 5.43
C LEU A 30 5.32 0.23 5.29
N TRP A 31 4.18 -0.38 5.61
CA TRP A 31 2.89 0.32 5.59
C TRP A 31 2.79 1.42 6.65
N VAL A 32 3.33 1.19 7.84
CA VAL A 32 3.42 2.23 8.89
C VAL A 32 4.27 3.40 8.39
N LEU A 33 5.46 3.12 7.82
CA LEU A 33 6.32 4.16 7.24
C LEU A 33 5.63 4.91 6.10
N PHE A 34 4.97 4.20 5.18
CA PHE A 34 4.18 4.83 4.12
C PHE A 34 3.10 5.75 4.68
N ALA A 35 2.38 5.33 5.73
CA ALA A 35 1.34 6.12 6.37
C ALA A 35 1.87 7.47 6.91
N THR A 36 3.12 7.52 7.39
CA THR A 36 3.74 8.79 7.85
C THR A 36 3.93 9.82 6.74
N THR A 37 3.99 9.37 5.47
CA THR A 37 4.18 10.27 4.33
C THR A 37 2.88 10.97 3.91
N LEU A 38 1.71 10.43 4.30
CA LEU A 38 0.40 10.88 3.81
C LEU A 38 0.07 12.32 4.24
N ASN A 39 0.46 12.70 5.45
CA ASN A 39 0.21 14.04 6.00
C ASN A 39 1.32 15.05 5.71
N VAL A 40 2.45 14.61 5.12
CA VAL A 40 3.60 15.47 4.86
C VAL A 40 3.88 15.52 3.36
N SER A 41 4.67 14.57 2.83
CA SER A 41 5.09 14.55 1.43
C SER A 41 3.94 14.36 0.44
N LEU A 42 2.87 13.68 0.85
CA LEU A 42 1.69 13.42 0.02
C LEU A 42 0.48 14.28 0.43
N ASN A 43 0.67 15.28 1.29
CA ASN A 43 -0.42 16.14 1.77
C ASN A 43 -1.21 16.80 0.63
N TRP A 44 -0.52 17.15 -0.47
CA TRP A 44 -1.11 17.76 -1.66
C TRP A 44 -2.13 16.87 -2.39
N LEU A 45 -2.15 15.57 -2.10
CA LEU A 45 -3.07 14.59 -2.68
C LEU A 45 -4.42 14.54 -1.94
N LYS A 46 -4.52 15.15 -0.75
CA LYS A 46 -5.78 15.26 0.01
C LYS A 46 -6.85 15.98 -0.82
N GLY A 47 -8.07 15.46 -0.78
CA GLY A 47 -9.20 15.96 -1.58
C GLY A 47 -9.15 15.57 -3.07
N ARG A 48 -8.02 15.05 -3.58
CA ARG A 48 -7.86 14.63 -4.99
C ARG A 48 -8.03 13.11 -5.14
N TYR A 49 -9.16 12.59 -4.69
CA TYR A 49 -9.36 11.13 -4.53
C TYR A 49 -9.25 10.33 -5.84
N TRP A 50 -9.66 10.87 -6.98
CA TRP A 50 -9.50 10.20 -8.28
C TRP A 50 -8.04 10.08 -8.70
N LEU A 51 -7.25 11.13 -8.46
CA LEU A 51 -5.82 11.09 -8.70
C LEU A 51 -5.15 10.11 -7.73
N ALA A 52 -5.58 10.10 -6.47
CA ALA A 52 -5.08 9.13 -5.48
C ALA A 52 -5.37 7.69 -5.91
N ALA A 53 -6.57 7.41 -6.42
CA ALA A 53 -6.92 6.11 -6.96
C ALA A 53 -6.04 5.73 -8.16
N GLY A 54 -5.86 6.63 -9.13
CA GLY A 54 -5.01 6.38 -10.30
C GLY A 54 -3.53 6.14 -9.92
N LEU A 55 -2.98 6.97 -9.02
CA LEU A 55 -1.63 6.78 -8.51
C LEU A 55 -1.50 5.47 -7.72
N GLY A 56 -2.48 5.12 -6.90
CA GLY A 56 -2.51 3.85 -6.19
C GLY A 56 -2.52 2.66 -7.15
N ALA A 57 -3.36 2.71 -8.17
CA ALA A 57 -3.49 1.66 -9.18
C ALA A 57 -2.17 1.36 -9.90
N VAL A 58 -1.29 2.35 -10.05
CA VAL A 58 -0.01 2.21 -10.75
C VAL A 58 1.14 2.01 -9.77
N ALA A 59 1.28 2.87 -8.77
CA ALA A 59 2.39 2.83 -7.81
C ALA A 59 2.30 1.59 -6.89
N GLY A 60 1.09 1.15 -6.55
CA GLY A 60 0.85 -0.07 -5.77
C GLY A 60 1.52 -1.30 -6.39
N PRO A 61 1.08 -1.79 -7.56
CA PRO A 61 1.69 -2.95 -8.21
C PRO A 61 3.18 -2.73 -8.54
N LEU A 62 3.60 -1.51 -8.90
CA LEU A 62 5.02 -1.22 -9.14
C LEU A 62 5.88 -1.40 -7.88
N ALA A 63 5.38 -1.05 -6.69
CA ALA A 63 6.11 -1.26 -5.44
C ALA A 63 6.36 -2.76 -5.18
N TYR A 64 5.35 -3.61 -5.40
CA TYR A 64 5.51 -5.07 -5.25
C TYR A 64 6.39 -5.64 -6.37
N TYR A 65 6.27 -5.14 -7.60
CA TYR A 65 7.14 -5.54 -8.70
C TYR A 65 8.61 -5.20 -8.43
N GLY A 66 8.88 -4.02 -7.87
CA GLY A 66 10.20 -3.64 -7.39
C GLY A 66 10.71 -4.58 -6.29
N GLY A 67 9.86 -4.91 -5.32
CA GLY A 67 10.15 -5.93 -4.29
C GLY A 67 10.48 -7.29 -4.91
N ALA A 68 9.77 -7.70 -5.96
CA ALA A 68 10.06 -8.95 -6.67
C ALA A 68 11.40 -8.92 -7.41
N LYS A 69 11.77 -7.79 -8.01
CA LYS A 69 13.10 -7.61 -8.61
C LYS A 69 14.23 -7.65 -7.59
N LEU A 70 13.94 -7.31 -6.34
CA LEU A 70 14.87 -7.42 -5.21
C LEU A 70 14.82 -8.79 -4.52
N GLY A 71 14.02 -9.74 -5.02
CA GLY A 71 13.88 -11.08 -4.44
C GLY A 71 13.06 -11.13 -3.14
N ALA A 72 12.33 -10.07 -2.79
CA ALA A 72 11.53 -10.01 -1.57
C ALA A 72 10.12 -10.62 -1.73
N VAL A 73 9.58 -10.60 -2.96
CA VAL A 73 8.22 -11.05 -3.30
C VAL A 73 8.27 -11.94 -4.54
N GLY A 74 7.61 -13.10 -4.52
CA GLY A 74 7.34 -13.90 -5.69
C GLY A 74 5.92 -13.67 -6.21
N PHE A 75 5.75 -13.90 -7.52
CA PHE A 75 4.45 -13.85 -8.19
C PHE A 75 4.19 -15.20 -8.87
N PRO A 76 3.65 -16.20 -8.15
CA PRO A 76 3.23 -17.45 -8.77
C PRO A 76 2.17 -17.24 -9.85
N GLU A 77 1.26 -16.28 -9.64
CA GLU A 77 0.21 -15.88 -10.59
C GLU A 77 0.29 -14.36 -10.90
N PRO A 78 1.24 -13.91 -11.75
CA PRO A 78 1.55 -12.48 -11.91
C PRO A 78 0.37 -11.63 -12.38
N MET A 79 -0.45 -12.14 -13.29
CA MET A 79 -1.57 -11.38 -13.84
C MET A 79 -2.67 -11.16 -12.79
N LEU A 80 -3.00 -12.19 -12.01
CA LEU A 80 -3.97 -12.09 -10.92
C LEU A 80 -3.42 -11.22 -9.79
N ALA A 81 -2.15 -11.40 -9.43
CA ALA A 81 -1.50 -10.62 -8.38
C ALA A 81 -1.44 -9.14 -8.74
N LEU A 82 -0.88 -8.78 -9.90
CA LEU A 82 -0.75 -7.38 -10.31
C LEU A 82 -2.11 -6.72 -10.54
N GLY A 83 -3.08 -7.46 -11.08
CA GLY A 83 -4.46 -6.99 -11.22
C GLY A 83 -5.12 -6.70 -9.86
N ALA A 84 -5.01 -7.65 -8.92
CA ALA A 84 -5.52 -7.48 -7.56
C ALA A 84 -4.81 -6.32 -6.85
N LEU A 85 -3.49 -6.20 -6.99
CA LEU A 85 -2.70 -5.12 -6.42
C LEU A 85 -3.14 -3.76 -6.96
N SER A 86 -3.35 -3.66 -8.27
CA SER A 86 -3.85 -2.45 -8.92
C SER A 86 -5.21 -2.04 -8.37
N LEU A 87 -6.16 -2.98 -8.30
CA LEU A 87 -7.51 -2.71 -7.80
C LEU A 87 -7.53 -2.38 -6.30
N GLY A 88 -6.77 -3.14 -5.51
CA GLY A 88 -6.65 -2.93 -4.06
C GLY A 88 -6.09 -1.55 -3.75
N TRP A 89 -4.97 -1.17 -4.38
CA TRP A 89 -4.35 0.14 -4.14
C TRP A 89 -5.13 1.30 -4.75
N ALA A 90 -5.86 1.09 -5.85
CA ALA A 90 -6.81 2.08 -6.37
C ALA A 90 -7.90 2.43 -5.36
N LEU A 91 -8.32 1.46 -4.54
CA LEU A 91 -9.29 1.67 -3.46
C LEU A 91 -8.61 2.19 -2.18
N PHE A 92 -7.47 1.64 -1.78
CA PHE A 92 -6.83 2.00 -0.52
C PHE A 92 -6.30 3.43 -0.52
N MET A 93 -5.69 3.90 -1.62
CA MET A 93 -5.14 5.25 -1.66
C MET A 93 -6.15 6.37 -1.35
N PRO A 94 -7.33 6.46 -1.99
CA PRO A 94 -8.31 7.49 -1.65
C PRO A 94 -8.87 7.33 -0.22
N LEU A 95 -9.03 6.09 0.28
CA LEU A 95 -9.44 5.84 1.66
C LEU A 95 -8.40 6.31 2.67
N LEU A 96 -7.12 6.01 2.41
CA LEU A 96 -5.99 6.45 3.21
C LEU A 96 -5.87 7.97 3.20
N MET A 97 -6.04 8.63 2.05
CA MET A 97 -6.07 10.09 1.97
C MET A 97 -7.20 10.68 2.82
N ARG A 98 -8.40 10.09 2.76
CA ARG A 98 -9.54 10.55 3.58
C ARG A 98 -9.27 10.36 5.08
N LEU A 99 -8.65 9.25 5.47
CA LEU A 99 -8.27 8.99 6.85
C LEU A 99 -7.16 9.96 7.30
N ALA A 100 -6.16 10.19 6.46
CA ALA A 100 -5.07 11.13 6.71
C ALA A 100 -5.58 12.56 6.92
N THR A 101 -6.56 13.01 6.12
CA THR A 101 -7.22 14.31 6.35
C THR A 101 -7.93 14.39 7.71
N ARG A 102 -8.55 13.28 8.17
CA ARG A 102 -9.23 13.25 9.48
C ARG A 102 -8.26 13.17 10.66
N LEU A 103 -7.11 12.54 10.46
CA LEU A 103 -6.07 12.32 11.46
C LEU A 103 -4.86 13.23 11.19
N ASP A 104 -5.12 14.45 10.74
CA ASP A 104 -4.05 15.38 10.41
C ASP A 104 -3.56 16.11 11.67
N GLY A 105 -2.49 15.58 12.27
CA GLY A 105 -1.83 16.20 13.42
C GLY A 105 -0.76 17.24 13.06
N VAL A 106 -0.57 17.54 11.77
CA VAL A 106 0.49 18.44 11.28
C VAL A 106 -0.08 19.76 10.74
N ALA A 107 -1.38 19.79 10.40
CA ALA A 107 -2.04 21.02 10.00
C ALA A 107 -1.94 22.09 11.10
N ALA A 108 -1.40 23.27 10.76
CA ALA A 108 -1.40 24.42 11.65
C ALA A 108 -2.85 24.84 11.93
N GLU A 109 -3.19 25.09 13.20
CA GLU A 109 -4.49 25.70 13.53
C GLU A 109 -4.63 27.02 12.77
N PRO A 110 -5.80 27.29 12.16
CA PRO A 110 -6.04 28.59 11.55
C PRO A 110 -5.91 29.65 12.64
N ALA A 111 -5.04 30.64 12.41
CA ALA A 111 -4.91 31.81 13.26
C ALA A 111 -6.29 32.43 13.46
N ARG A 112 -6.80 32.38 14.69
CA ARG A 112 -8.04 33.02 15.11
C ARG A 112 -7.86 34.52 15.23
#